data_AF-A0A3S1CRU4-F1
#
_entry.id   AF-A0A3S1CRU4-F1
#
_cell.length_a   1.000
_cell.length_b   1.000
_cell.length_c   1.000
_cell.angle_alpha   90.00
_cell.angle_beta   90.00
_cell.angle_gamma   90.00
#
_symmetry.space_group_name_H-M   'P 1'
#
loop_
_entity.id
_entity.type
_entity.pdbx_description
1 polymer ?
#
loop_
_entity_poly.entity_id
_entity_poly.type
_entity_poly.pdbx_seq_one_letter_code
_entity_poly.pdbx_strand_id
1 'polypeptide(L)'
;MLDIKWIRDNPKALVEALVKRSWSAGEAQSMVDGLIASDEARREHVTELQTKQERRNAASKEIGNAMRSGDAALAEKLKAEVGEIKVFIQNGEARERELDKALTDALAVLPNVPFDDVPVGKDEHDNVVKHLVGKVPTRPNWVKEHFEIGEALGMMDFERAAKLSGSRFTVLKSGLARMERALGQFMLDLHTTEHGYEEVIPPLMVKDDVLFGTNQLPKFEEDLFFTPHGEGRLGLIPTAEVPLTNLVREEITAHEKLPLRYTALTPCFRSEAGSAGRDTRGMLRQHQFYKVELVSITDQESSLAEHERMTQCAEEVLKRLGLPFRTGGSLCASKVPDAQAAYESANTLNSTILAGTNFVLHSAGWLEGGLASCYEKFMMDIDQLGMTQKFSEGVDLSENGQAMDAIRQVGPGSHYLGCDHTQANFQTAFYRSNIADNNSYEQWLAEGEKTAPQRANELARRWLESYEAPHLDPSIDEALKDFIAKKKGSMPDAFT
;
A
#
# COMPACT_ATOMS: atom_id res chain seq x y z
N MET A 1 -4.42 -14.44 12.41
CA MET A 1 -4.06 -15.77 11.84
C MET A 1 -5.19 -16.23 10.93
N LEU A 2 -4.90 -17.06 9.92
CA LEU A 2 -5.93 -17.69 9.09
C LEU A 2 -6.56 -18.90 9.80
N ASP A 3 -7.82 -19.21 9.48
CA ASP A 3 -8.50 -20.40 10.00
C ASP A 3 -7.96 -21.68 9.33
N ILE A 4 -7.44 -22.60 10.13
CA ILE A 4 -6.93 -23.90 9.67
C ILE A 4 -7.99 -24.76 8.98
N LYS A 5 -9.28 -24.58 9.29
CA LYS A 5 -10.36 -25.20 8.54
C LYS A 5 -10.46 -24.60 7.14
N TRP A 6 -10.44 -23.27 7.00
CA TRP A 6 -10.44 -22.62 5.69
C TRP A 6 -9.23 -23.05 4.83
N ILE A 7 -8.04 -23.19 5.42
CA ILE A 7 -6.83 -23.66 4.72
C ILE A 7 -7.01 -25.07 4.16
N ARG A 8 -7.53 -26.00 4.98
CA ARG A 8 -7.83 -27.39 4.58
C ARG A 8 -8.86 -27.46 3.47
N ASP A 9 -9.88 -26.61 3.53
CA ASP A 9 -10.98 -26.58 2.56
C ASP A 9 -10.57 -25.85 1.25
N ASN A 10 -9.58 -24.94 1.30
CA ASN A 10 -9.15 -24.07 0.19
C ASN A 10 -7.61 -24.02 -0.03
N PRO A 11 -6.89 -25.16 -0.07
CA PRO A 11 -5.42 -25.15 -0.05
C PRO A 11 -4.81 -24.44 -1.25
N LYS A 12 -5.40 -24.62 -2.45
CA LYS A 12 -4.97 -23.96 -3.69
C LYS A 12 -5.07 -22.44 -3.61
N ALA A 13 -6.15 -21.92 -3.01
CA ALA A 13 -6.36 -20.48 -2.87
C ALA A 13 -5.29 -19.85 -1.98
N LEU A 14 -4.85 -20.55 -0.92
CA LEU A 14 -3.73 -20.08 -0.10
C LEU A 14 -2.39 -20.14 -0.85
N VAL A 15 -2.11 -21.20 -1.62
CA VAL A 15 -0.89 -21.28 -2.45
C VAL A 15 -0.84 -20.12 -3.46
N GLU A 16 -1.94 -19.88 -4.18
CA GLU A 16 -2.06 -18.77 -5.13
C GLU A 16 -1.90 -17.40 -4.43
N ALA A 17 -2.50 -17.22 -3.26
CA ALA A 17 -2.37 -16.00 -2.44
C ALA A 17 -0.93 -15.75 -1.96
N LEU A 18 -0.19 -16.80 -1.57
CA LEU A 18 1.22 -16.67 -1.17
C LEU A 18 2.11 -16.35 -2.38
N VAL A 19 1.83 -16.93 -3.55
CA VAL A 19 2.54 -16.59 -4.80
C VAL A 19 2.28 -15.14 -5.22
N LYS A 20 1.05 -14.62 -5.06
CA LYS A 20 0.76 -13.17 -5.23
C LYS A 20 1.58 -12.28 -4.28
N ARG A 21 2.12 -12.82 -3.18
CA ARG A 21 3.00 -12.15 -2.21
C ARG A 21 4.49 -12.47 -2.42
N SER A 22 4.89 -12.81 -3.65
CA SER A 22 6.27 -13.07 -4.06
C SER A 22 6.93 -14.33 -3.48
N TRP A 23 6.16 -15.27 -2.92
CA TRP A 23 6.69 -16.60 -2.58
C TRP A 23 6.86 -17.43 -3.85
N SER A 24 7.87 -18.30 -3.93
CA SER A 24 7.89 -19.27 -5.03
C SER A 24 6.75 -20.28 -4.86
N ALA A 25 6.26 -20.82 -5.98
CA ALA A 25 5.19 -21.82 -5.95
C ALA A 25 5.57 -23.07 -5.12
N GLY A 26 6.86 -23.44 -5.09
CA GLY A 26 7.35 -24.55 -4.28
C GLY A 26 7.34 -24.26 -2.77
N GLU A 27 7.76 -23.06 -2.36
CA GLU A 27 7.71 -22.64 -0.95
C GLU A 27 6.26 -22.50 -0.46
N ALA A 28 5.40 -21.90 -1.28
CA ALA A 28 3.97 -21.74 -0.98
C ALA A 28 3.28 -23.10 -0.83
N GLN A 29 3.49 -24.04 -1.77
CA GLN A 29 2.93 -25.38 -1.71
C GLN A 29 3.44 -26.14 -0.47
N SER A 30 4.75 -26.14 -0.23
CA SER A 30 5.37 -26.81 0.92
C SER A 30 4.87 -26.29 2.27
N MET A 31 4.64 -24.97 2.39
CA MET A 31 4.07 -24.36 3.59
C MET A 31 2.62 -24.81 3.82
N VAL A 32 1.79 -24.84 2.78
CA VAL A 32 0.39 -25.26 2.88
C VAL A 32 0.27 -26.75 3.21
N ASP A 33 1.06 -27.60 2.55
CA ASP A 33 1.10 -29.04 2.82
C ASP A 33 1.59 -29.32 4.26
N GLY A 34 2.59 -28.57 4.74
CA GLY A 34 3.10 -28.67 6.11
C GLY A 34 2.07 -28.28 7.17
N LEU A 35 1.27 -27.23 6.92
CA LEU A 35 0.15 -26.85 7.80
C LEU A 35 -0.95 -27.92 7.83
N ILE A 36 -1.30 -28.50 6.67
CA ILE A 36 -2.32 -29.55 6.58
C ILE A 36 -1.86 -30.82 7.30
N ALA A 37 -0.61 -31.25 7.10
CA ALA A 37 -0.04 -32.41 7.79
C ALA A 37 0.04 -32.19 9.33
N SER A 38 0.28 -30.94 9.76
CA SER A 38 0.29 -30.58 11.19
C SER A 38 -1.11 -30.65 11.81
N ASP A 39 -2.14 -30.17 11.11
CA ASP A 39 -3.55 -30.31 11.53
C ASP A 39 -4.04 -31.77 11.48
N GLU A 40 -3.61 -32.56 10.50
CA GLU A 40 -3.92 -33.99 10.40
C GLU A 40 -3.33 -34.75 11.60
N ALA A 41 -2.03 -34.63 11.86
CA ALA A 41 -1.37 -35.25 13.00
C ALA A 41 -2.00 -34.84 14.35
N ARG A 42 -2.39 -33.56 14.48
CA ARG A 42 -3.15 -33.04 15.62
C ARG A 42 -4.49 -33.74 15.77
N ARG A 43 -5.29 -33.84 14.69
CA ARG A 43 -6.63 -34.43 14.72
C ARG A 43 -6.61 -35.94 14.95
N GLU A 44 -5.67 -36.67 14.37
CA GLU A 44 -5.45 -38.09 14.64
C GLU A 44 -5.17 -38.32 16.13
N HIS A 45 -4.22 -37.55 16.69
CA HIS A 45 -3.84 -37.63 18.09
C HIS A 45 -5.01 -37.30 19.06
N VAL A 46 -5.77 -36.24 18.78
CA VAL A 46 -6.99 -35.90 19.54
C VAL A 46 -8.04 -37.02 19.44
N THR A 47 -8.20 -37.64 18.27
CA THR A 47 -9.15 -38.75 18.07
C THR A 47 -8.71 -40.01 18.84
N GLU A 48 -7.41 -40.32 18.87
CA GLU A 48 -6.90 -41.43 19.69
C GLU A 48 -7.10 -41.13 21.19
N LEU A 49 -6.78 -39.92 21.66
CA LEU A 49 -7.02 -39.50 23.04
C LEU A 49 -8.48 -39.66 23.46
N GLN A 50 -9.43 -39.21 22.63
CA GLN A 50 -10.86 -39.39 22.87
C GLN A 50 -11.23 -40.88 22.94
N THR A 51 -10.79 -41.68 21.97
CA THR A 51 -11.03 -43.13 21.94
C THR A 51 -10.51 -43.83 23.22
N LYS A 52 -9.33 -43.42 23.72
CA LYS A 52 -8.73 -43.97 24.94
C LYS A 52 -9.47 -43.49 26.19
N GLN A 53 -9.92 -42.23 26.24
CA GLN A 53 -10.75 -41.72 27.34
C GLN A 53 -12.11 -42.44 27.39
N GLU A 54 -12.75 -42.70 26.25
CA GLU A 54 -13.96 -43.51 26.15
C GLU A 54 -13.72 -44.94 26.63
N ARG A 55 -12.67 -45.62 26.15
CA ARG A 55 -12.32 -46.98 26.60
C ARG A 55 -12.02 -47.01 28.10
N ARG A 56 -11.30 -46.04 28.66
CA ARG A 56 -11.08 -45.90 30.11
C ARG A 56 -12.40 -45.83 30.88
N ASN A 57 -13.34 -45.03 30.39
CA ASN A 57 -14.64 -44.84 31.04
C ASN A 57 -15.52 -46.09 30.93
N ALA A 58 -15.44 -46.84 29.83
CA ALA A 58 -16.11 -48.13 29.65
C ALA A 58 -15.48 -49.22 30.55
N ALA A 59 -14.16 -49.41 30.49
CA ALA A 59 -13.42 -50.37 31.31
C ALA A 59 -13.63 -50.11 32.82
N SER A 60 -13.71 -48.85 33.26
CA SER A 60 -14.04 -48.50 34.65
C SER A 60 -15.43 -49.01 35.09
N LYS A 61 -16.43 -49.00 34.19
CA LYS A 61 -17.75 -49.59 34.45
C LYS A 61 -17.69 -51.13 34.42
N GLU A 62 -16.92 -51.70 33.51
CA GLU A 62 -16.70 -53.15 33.39
C GLU A 62 -16.03 -53.72 34.67
N ILE A 63 -15.05 -53.03 35.27
CA ILE A 63 -14.46 -53.40 36.57
C ILE A 63 -15.55 -53.46 37.64
N GLY A 64 -16.42 -52.46 37.73
CA GLY A 64 -17.54 -52.43 38.67
C GLY A 64 -18.59 -53.53 38.44
N ASN A 65 -18.66 -54.09 37.24
CA ASN A 65 -19.49 -55.25 36.93
C ASN A 65 -18.78 -56.56 37.31
N ALA A 66 -17.52 -56.74 36.90
CA ALA A 66 -16.71 -57.92 37.21
C ALA A 66 -16.54 -58.14 38.73
N MET A 67 -16.31 -57.07 39.48
CA MET A 67 -16.26 -57.11 40.96
C MET A 67 -17.61 -57.52 41.58
N ARG A 68 -18.75 -57.19 40.95
CA ARG A 68 -20.09 -57.60 41.42
C ARG A 68 -20.44 -59.04 41.05
N SER A 69 -19.92 -59.56 39.94
CA SER A 69 -20.10 -60.96 39.52
C SER A 69 -19.07 -61.92 40.14
N GLY A 70 -18.12 -61.41 40.94
CA GLY A 70 -17.06 -62.22 41.57
C GLY A 70 -15.92 -62.64 40.63
N ASP A 71 -15.85 -62.06 39.42
CA ASP A 71 -14.78 -62.36 38.45
C ASP A 71 -13.54 -61.50 38.74
N ALA A 72 -12.74 -61.95 39.71
CA ALA A 72 -11.51 -61.28 40.11
C ALA A 72 -10.45 -61.25 38.98
N ALA A 73 -10.43 -62.26 38.10
CA ALA A 73 -9.46 -62.34 37.01
C ALA A 73 -9.74 -61.28 35.93
N LEU A 74 -11.01 -61.12 35.54
CA LEU A 74 -11.43 -60.05 34.64
C LEU A 74 -11.24 -58.67 35.28
N ALA A 75 -11.56 -58.52 36.57
CA ALA A 75 -11.40 -57.25 37.28
C ALA A 75 -9.93 -56.77 37.33
N GLU A 76 -8.97 -57.66 37.65
CA GLU A 76 -7.54 -57.28 37.64
C GLU A 76 -7.01 -56.99 36.23
N LYS A 77 -7.42 -57.75 35.21
CA LYS A 77 -7.06 -57.47 33.82
C LYS A 77 -7.52 -56.06 33.38
N LEU A 78 -8.77 -55.71 33.69
CA LEU A 78 -9.31 -54.39 33.35
C LEU A 78 -8.68 -53.25 34.17
N LYS A 79 -8.28 -53.49 35.42
CA LYS A 79 -7.50 -52.51 36.22
C LYS A 79 -6.14 -52.23 35.59
N ALA A 80 -5.44 -53.27 35.12
CA ALA A 80 -4.18 -53.11 34.40
C ALA A 80 -4.38 -52.29 33.11
N GLU A 81 -5.39 -52.61 32.30
CA GLU A 81 -5.75 -51.85 31.09
C GLU A 81 -6.05 -50.37 31.40
N VAL A 82 -6.85 -50.08 32.45
CA VAL A 82 -7.12 -48.70 32.89
C VAL A 82 -5.84 -47.99 33.37
N GLY A 83 -4.90 -48.71 33.98
CA GLY A 83 -3.58 -48.20 34.36
C GLY A 83 -2.75 -47.78 33.15
N GLU A 84 -2.62 -48.65 32.14
CA GLU A 84 -1.93 -48.37 30.88
C GLU A 84 -2.57 -47.19 30.14
N ILE A 85 -3.90 -47.18 30.01
CA ILE A 85 -4.64 -46.09 29.37
C ILE A 85 -4.44 -44.76 30.12
N LYS A 86 -4.35 -44.78 31.45
CA LYS A 86 -4.10 -43.56 32.23
C LYS A 86 -2.72 -42.95 31.93
N VAL A 87 -1.68 -43.79 31.82
CA VAL A 87 -0.34 -43.34 31.41
C VAL A 87 -0.34 -42.81 29.98
N PHE A 88 -1.03 -43.50 29.06
CA PHE A 88 -1.20 -43.04 27.68
C PHE A 88 -1.86 -41.66 27.62
N ILE A 89 -2.97 -41.44 28.34
CA ILE A 89 -3.69 -40.17 28.35
C ILE A 89 -2.80 -39.04 28.88
N GLN A 90 -2.06 -39.25 29.98
CA GLN A 90 -1.18 -38.20 30.53
C GLN A 90 -0.06 -37.79 29.58
N ASN A 91 0.56 -38.75 28.88
CA ASN A 91 1.57 -38.46 27.87
C ASN A 91 0.95 -37.84 26.61
N GLY A 92 -0.26 -38.29 26.24
CA GLY A 92 -1.00 -37.76 25.10
C GLY A 92 -1.43 -36.31 25.32
N GLU A 93 -1.90 -35.92 26.51
CA GLU A 93 -2.23 -34.53 26.86
C GLU A 93 -1.00 -33.60 26.76
N ALA A 94 0.22 -34.11 26.95
CA ALA A 94 1.44 -33.34 26.71
C ALA A 94 1.73 -33.22 25.21
N ARG A 95 1.61 -34.32 24.45
CA ARG A 95 1.80 -34.33 23.00
C ARG A 95 0.75 -33.49 22.25
N GLU A 96 -0.48 -33.43 22.73
CA GLU A 96 -1.53 -32.56 22.21
C GLU A 96 -1.12 -31.08 22.31
N ARG A 97 -0.61 -30.66 23.48
CA ARG A 97 -0.09 -29.30 23.69
C ARG A 97 1.11 -28.97 22.80
N GLU A 98 1.99 -29.93 22.52
CA GLU A 98 3.08 -29.75 21.55
C GLU A 98 2.56 -29.53 20.13
N LEU A 99 1.59 -30.32 19.69
CA LEU A 99 0.98 -30.22 18.35
C LEU A 99 0.15 -28.93 18.20
N ASP A 100 -0.63 -28.56 19.20
CA ASP A 100 -1.35 -27.29 19.29
C ASP A 100 -0.39 -26.10 19.16
N LYS A 101 0.71 -26.12 19.93
CA LYS A 101 1.71 -25.04 19.88
C LYS A 101 2.39 -24.98 18.51
N ALA A 102 2.86 -26.10 17.97
CA ALA A 102 3.55 -26.14 16.67
C ALA A 102 2.65 -25.63 15.52
N LEU A 103 1.37 -26.02 15.52
CA LEU A 103 0.39 -25.51 14.55
C LEU A 103 0.13 -24.00 14.74
N THR A 104 0.00 -23.54 15.99
CA THR A 104 -0.21 -22.11 16.30
C THR A 104 0.99 -21.26 15.88
N ASP A 105 2.21 -21.69 16.19
CA ASP A 105 3.46 -21.02 15.81
C ASP A 105 3.56 -20.90 14.27
N ALA A 106 3.23 -21.96 13.54
CA ALA A 106 3.24 -21.98 12.08
C ALA A 106 2.15 -21.08 11.45
N LEU A 107 0.97 -21.00 12.06
CA LEU A 107 -0.11 -20.10 11.63
C LEU A 107 0.17 -18.62 11.99
N ALA A 108 0.94 -18.35 13.05
CA ALA A 108 1.28 -17.01 13.50
C ALA A 108 2.25 -16.25 12.57
N VAL A 109 3.09 -16.97 11.82
CA VAL A 109 4.05 -16.35 10.86
C VAL A 109 3.47 -16.20 9.45
N LEU A 110 2.32 -16.80 9.17
CA LEU A 110 1.68 -16.84 7.86
C LEU A 110 1.03 -15.48 7.52
N PRO A 111 1.35 -14.83 6.38
CA PRO A 111 0.75 -13.56 6.01
C PRO A 111 -0.73 -13.73 5.63
N ASN A 112 -1.50 -12.64 5.74
CA ASN A 112 -2.90 -12.64 5.30
C ASN A 112 -3.03 -12.73 3.77
N VAL A 113 -4.14 -13.33 3.34
CA VAL A 113 -4.55 -13.44 1.93
C VAL A 113 -4.82 -12.04 1.36
N PRO A 114 -4.21 -11.64 0.23
CA PRO A 114 -4.55 -10.39 -0.45
C PRO A 114 -6.00 -10.41 -0.95
N PHE A 115 -6.70 -9.28 -0.88
CA PHE A 115 -8.03 -9.15 -1.48
C PHE A 115 -7.95 -9.24 -3.02
N ASP A 116 -9.04 -9.60 -3.70
CA ASP A 116 -9.02 -9.92 -5.13
C ASP A 116 -8.69 -8.73 -6.04
N ASP A 117 -8.91 -7.49 -5.57
CA ASP A 117 -8.58 -6.26 -6.30
C ASP A 117 -7.14 -5.76 -6.07
N VAL A 118 -6.37 -6.42 -5.21
CA VAL A 118 -4.98 -6.06 -4.92
C VAL A 118 -4.12 -6.41 -6.13
N PRO A 119 -3.45 -5.42 -6.76
CA PRO A 119 -2.56 -5.67 -7.89
C PRO A 119 -1.42 -6.63 -7.51
N VAL A 120 -1.09 -7.55 -8.42
CA VAL A 120 0.08 -8.41 -8.25
C VAL A 120 1.32 -7.61 -8.60
N GLY A 121 2.25 -7.53 -7.65
CA GLY A 121 3.52 -6.82 -7.77
C GLY A 121 4.59 -7.49 -6.91
N LYS A 122 5.85 -7.35 -7.33
CA LYS A 122 7.01 -7.94 -6.68
C LYS A 122 7.61 -7.02 -5.61
N ASP A 123 7.68 -5.73 -5.89
CA ASP A 123 8.30 -4.70 -5.05
C ASP A 123 7.62 -3.33 -5.21
N GLU A 124 8.17 -2.28 -4.59
CA GLU A 124 7.55 -0.94 -4.56
C GLU A 124 7.35 -0.27 -5.93
N HIS A 125 8.00 -0.77 -6.99
CA HIS A 125 7.87 -0.24 -8.35
C HIS A 125 6.59 -0.68 -9.07
N ASP A 126 5.97 -1.79 -8.65
CA ASP A 126 4.75 -2.34 -9.24
C ASP A 126 3.45 -1.75 -8.65
N ASN A 127 3.57 -0.83 -7.69
CA ASN A 127 2.41 -0.22 -7.02
C ASN A 127 1.49 0.50 -8.02
N VAL A 128 0.18 0.24 -7.94
CA VAL A 128 -0.84 0.97 -8.71
C VAL A 128 -1.36 2.15 -7.90
N VAL A 129 -1.48 3.28 -8.58
CA VAL A 129 -1.42 4.61 -7.98
C VAL A 129 -2.80 5.25 -8.34
N LYS A 130 -3.69 5.43 -7.35
CA LYS A 130 -5.15 5.78 -7.41
C LYS A 130 -5.60 7.30 -7.50
N HIS A 131 -5.48 8.15 -6.46
CA HIS A 131 -6.02 9.54 -6.35
C HIS A 131 -4.99 10.70 -6.31
N LEU A 132 -5.05 11.69 -7.20
CA LEU A 132 -4.06 12.79 -7.26
C LEU A 132 -4.61 14.13 -6.77
N VAL A 133 -3.92 14.78 -5.82
CA VAL A 133 -4.41 16.01 -5.17
C VAL A 133 -3.33 17.08 -5.07
N GLY A 134 -3.68 18.29 -5.51
CA GLY A 134 -2.86 19.49 -5.39
C GLY A 134 -1.80 19.66 -6.49
N LYS A 135 -1.16 20.84 -6.52
CA LYS A 135 -0.11 21.18 -7.48
C LYS A 135 1.26 21.12 -6.81
N VAL A 136 2.12 20.20 -7.26
CA VAL A 136 3.52 20.12 -6.79
C VAL A 136 4.24 21.44 -7.15
N PRO A 137 4.85 22.16 -6.17
CA PRO A 137 5.64 23.34 -6.47
C PRO A 137 6.84 22.98 -7.35
N THR A 138 7.18 23.82 -8.33
CA THR A 138 8.43 23.69 -9.09
C THR A 138 9.60 23.75 -8.11
N ARG A 139 10.35 22.64 -7.99
CA ARG A 139 11.53 22.55 -7.13
C ARG A 139 12.79 22.84 -7.94
N PRO A 140 13.38 24.04 -7.87
CA PRO A 140 14.71 24.26 -8.41
C PRO A 140 15.77 23.46 -7.62
N ASN A 141 16.91 23.22 -8.24
CA ASN A 141 18.02 22.42 -7.69
C ASN A 141 18.68 22.96 -6.40
N TRP A 142 18.29 24.16 -5.95
CA TRP A 142 18.76 24.78 -4.69
C TRP A 142 17.79 24.63 -3.52
N VAL A 143 16.63 23.96 -3.70
CA VAL A 143 15.71 23.65 -2.59
C VAL A 143 16.46 22.80 -1.55
N LYS A 144 16.47 23.29 -0.31
CA LYS A 144 17.12 22.63 0.83
C LYS A 144 16.28 21.48 1.37
N GLU A 145 16.96 20.46 1.87
CA GLU A 145 16.31 19.38 2.62
C GLU A 145 15.82 19.86 3.98
N HIS A 146 14.80 19.20 4.56
CA HIS A 146 14.19 19.61 5.83
C HIS A 146 15.21 19.66 6.99
N PHE A 147 16.23 18.79 6.96
CA PHE A 147 17.30 18.78 7.95
C PHE A 147 18.23 20.00 7.81
N GLU A 148 18.55 20.43 6.58
CA GLU A 148 19.39 21.62 6.35
C GLU A 148 18.66 22.90 6.78
N ILE A 149 17.34 22.94 6.57
CA ILE A 149 16.48 24.03 7.06
C ILE A 149 16.44 24.02 8.59
N GLY A 150 16.19 22.85 9.21
CA GLY A 150 16.10 22.71 10.66
C GLY A 150 17.41 23.02 11.41
N GLU A 151 18.54 22.57 10.87
CA GLU A 151 19.89 22.86 11.35
C GLU A 151 20.23 24.35 11.20
N ALA A 152 19.94 24.96 10.04
CA ALA A 152 20.20 26.38 9.79
C ALA A 152 19.34 27.32 10.67
N LEU A 153 18.14 26.89 11.05
CA LEU A 153 17.30 27.58 12.05
C LEU A 153 17.79 27.34 13.50
N GLY A 154 18.72 26.41 13.72
CA GLY A 154 19.14 25.96 15.05
C GLY A 154 18.04 25.23 15.83
N MET A 155 16.96 24.81 15.15
CA MET A 155 15.75 24.23 15.76
C MET A 155 15.65 22.70 15.65
N MET A 156 16.50 22.08 14.84
CA MET A 156 16.63 20.62 14.71
C MET A 156 18.06 20.24 15.11
N ASP A 157 18.22 19.44 16.17
CA ASP A 157 19.49 19.25 16.86
C ASP A 157 19.85 17.77 16.99
N PHE A 158 20.47 17.24 15.94
CA PHE A 158 20.90 15.84 15.84
C PHE A 158 22.10 15.53 16.74
N GLU A 159 23.02 16.48 16.94
CA GLU A 159 24.21 16.28 17.77
C GLU A 159 23.84 16.06 19.24
N ARG A 160 22.93 16.89 19.79
CA ARG A 160 22.42 16.69 21.15
C ARG A 160 21.57 15.43 21.27
N ALA A 161 20.78 15.10 20.24
CA ALA A 161 20.03 13.85 20.23
C ALA A 161 20.97 12.62 20.27
N ALA A 162 22.02 12.62 19.45
CA ALA A 162 23.05 11.58 19.44
C ALA A 162 23.76 11.42 20.80
N LYS A 163 24.03 12.54 21.49
CA LYS A 163 24.59 12.53 22.84
C LYS A 163 23.64 11.96 23.91
N LEU A 164 22.33 12.08 23.71
CA LEU A 164 21.31 11.62 24.67
C LEU A 164 20.87 10.17 24.44
N SER A 165 20.73 9.76 23.18
CA SER A 165 20.03 8.51 22.81
C SER A 165 20.65 7.76 21.61
N GLY A 166 21.73 8.27 21.02
CA GLY A 166 22.34 7.69 19.82
C GLY A 166 21.71 8.18 18.50
N SER A 167 22.07 7.53 17.39
CA SER A 167 21.58 7.87 16.06
C SER A 167 20.05 7.68 15.92
N ARG A 168 19.46 8.22 14.85
CA ARG A 168 18.02 8.14 14.57
C ARG A 168 17.10 8.74 15.66
N PHE A 169 17.63 9.66 16.47
CA PHE A 169 16.86 10.58 17.31
C PHE A 169 17.10 12.03 16.88
N THR A 170 16.15 12.92 17.19
CA THR A 170 16.23 14.36 16.91
C THR A 170 15.67 15.16 18.06
N VAL A 171 16.37 16.20 18.51
CA VAL A 171 15.83 17.19 19.47
C VAL A 171 15.26 18.37 18.68
N LEU A 172 13.94 18.54 18.70
CA LEU A 172 13.26 19.73 18.19
C LEU A 172 13.21 20.83 19.25
N LYS A 173 13.34 22.08 18.80
CA LYS A 173 13.32 23.29 19.65
C LYS A 173 12.41 24.37 19.06
N SER A 174 12.01 25.31 19.91
CA SER A 174 11.37 26.58 19.53
C SER A 174 10.18 26.40 18.55
N GLY A 175 10.26 26.98 17.35
CA GLY A 175 9.18 26.96 16.36
C GLY A 175 8.84 25.56 15.87
N LEU A 176 9.84 24.70 15.63
CA LEU A 176 9.62 23.33 15.16
C LEU A 176 8.94 22.46 16.23
N ALA A 177 9.37 22.56 17.49
CA ALA A 177 8.71 21.85 18.60
C ALA A 177 7.27 22.32 18.82
N ARG A 178 6.97 23.61 18.62
CA ARG A 178 5.60 24.12 18.62
C ARG A 178 4.80 23.58 17.43
N MET A 179 5.42 23.47 16.26
CA MET A 179 4.78 23.02 15.02
C MET A 179 4.42 21.52 15.07
N GLU A 180 5.32 20.66 15.57
CA GLU A 180 5.06 19.23 15.77
C GLU A 180 3.81 19.01 16.65
N ARG A 181 3.75 19.69 17.80
CA ARG A 181 2.56 19.67 18.66
C ARG A 181 1.32 20.24 17.98
N ALA A 182 1.45 21.34 17.24
CA ALA A 182 0.31 21.95 16.54
C ALA A 182 -0.27 21.03 15.45
N LEU A 183 0.57 20.30 14.71
CA LEU A 183 0.15 19.32 13.72
C LEU A 183 -0.62 18.16 14.37
N GLY A 184 -0.08 17.59 15.45
CA GLY A 184 -0.75 16.50 16.17
C GLY A 184 -2.11 16.89 16.76
N GLN A 185 -2.24 18.12 17.29
CA GLN A 185 -3.52 18.62 17.79
C GLN A 185 -4.52 18.90 16.65
N PHE A 186 -4.08 19.53 15.55
CA PHE A 186 -4.91 19.74 14.37
C PHE A 186 -5.48 18.43 13.80
N MET A 187 -4.65 17.39 13.71
CA MET A 187 -5.08 16.06 13.23
C MET A 187 -6.12 15.42 14.17
N LEU A 188 -5.90 15.49 15.50
CA LEU A 188 -6.88 15.00 16.48
C LEU A 188 -8.20 15.77 16.42
N ASP A 189 -8.15 17.11 16.45
CA ASP A 189 -9.34 17.97 16.37
C ASP A 189 -10.16 17.64 15.11
N LEU A 190 -9.51 17.50 13.95
CA LEU A 190 -10.16 17.11 12.69
C LEU A 190 -10.87 15.75 12.80
N HIS A 191 -10.16 14.73 13.28
CA HIS A 191 -10.68 13.36 13.28
C HIS A 191 -11.80 13.15 14.31
N THR A 192 -11.73 13.83 15.45
CA THR A 192 -12.73 13.76 16.52
C THR A 192 -13.97 14.59 16.22
N THR A 193 -13.82 15.82 15.74
CA THR A 193 -14.95 16.74 15.55
C THR A 193 -15.67 16.58 14.21
N GLU A 194 -14.99 16.12 13.16
CA GLU A 194 -15.56 16.04 11.81
C GLU A 194 -15.64 14.61 11.27
N HIS A 195 -14.69 13.72 11.60
CA HIS A 195 -14.65 12.35 11.04
C HIS A 195 -15.24 11.26 11.96
N GLY A 196 -15.72 11.64 13.15
CA GLY A 196 -16.44 10.75 14.07
C GLY A 196 -15.58 9.68 14.75
N TYR A 197 -14.32 9.98 15.03
CA TYR A 197 -13.44 9.13 15.85
C TYR A 197 -13.53 9.50 17.34
N GLU A 198 -13.49 8.49 18.22
CA GLU A 198 -13.30 8.65 19.66
C GLU A 198 -11.81 8.86 19.98
N GLU A 199 -11.47 9.90 20.74
CA GLU A 199 -10.09 10.14 21.17
C GLU A 199 -9.72 9.24 22.36
N VAL A 200 -8.60 8.53 22.22
CA VAL A 200 -8.09 7.61 23.24
C VAL A 200 -6.64 7.94 23.57
N ILE A 201 -6.28 7.88 24.85
CA ILE A 201 -4.89 7.93 25.33
C ILE A 201 -4.49 6.51 25.77
N PRO A 202 -3.89 5.70 24.89
CA PRO A 202 -3.52 4.32 25.22
C PRO A 202 -2.20 4.24 26.04
N PRO A 203 -1.97 3.11 26.75
CA PRO A 203 -0.66 2.80 27.30
C PRO A 203 0.43 2.71 26.22
N LEU A 204 1.60 3.29 26.48
CA LEU A 204 2.75 3.25 25.57
C LEU A 204 3.60 1.97 25.71
N MET A 205 3.33 1.17 26.74
CA MET A 205 3.98 -0.12 27.02
C MET A 205 2.90 -1.19 27.13
N VAL A 206 3.06 -2.28 26.38
CA VAL A 206 2.05 -3.35 26.23
C VAL A 206 2.66 -4.73 26.46
N LYS A 207 1.82 -5.72 26.78
CA LYS A 207 2.22 -7.12 26.94
C LYS A 207 2.39 -7.81 25.57
N ASP A 208 3.15 -8.89 25.54
CA ASP A 208 3.37 -9.70 24.33
C ASP A 208 2.06 -10.15 23.65
N ASP A 209 1.01 -10.51 24.42
CA ASP A 209 -0.32 -10.88 23.87
C ASP A 209 -0.94 -9.77 22.99
N VAL A 210 -0.69 -8.50 23.34
CA VAL A 210 -1.22 -7.33 22.62
C VAL A 210 -0.48 -7.17 21.28
N LEU A 211 0.85 -7.33 21.31
CA LEU A 211 1.71 -7.30 20.11
C LEU A 211 1.47 -8.50 19.20
N PHE A 212 1.11 -9.65 19.75
CA PHE A 212 0.69 -10.83 19.00
C PHE A 212 -0.67 -10.60 18.32
N GLY A 213 -1.63 -9.99 19.03
CA GLY A 213 -2.97 -9.67 18.51
C GLY A 213 -2.95 -8.81 17.24
N THR A 214 -1.99 -7.90 17.11
CA THR A 214 -1.78 -7.04 15.93
C THR A 214 -0.59 -7.45 15.05
N ASN A 215 -0.12 -8.69 15.17
CA ASN A 215 0.88 -9.30 14.26
C ASN A 215 2.28 -8.64 14.26
N GLN A 216 2.67 -7.96 15.34
CA GLN A 216 4.07 -7.56 15.56
C GLN A 216 4.89 -8.74 16.10
N LEU A 217 4.33 -9.52 17.03
CA LEU A 217 4.91 -10.79 17.46
C LEU A 217 4.26 -11.97 16.72
N PRO A 218 5.01 -13.05 16.40
CA PRO A 218 6.44 -13.22 16.66
C PRO A 218 7.36 -12.62 15.57
N LYS A 219 6.81 -12.25 14.41
CA LYS A 219 7.60 -12.03 13.18
C LYS A 219 8.53 -10.81 13.20
N PHE A 220 8.14 -9.74 13.89
CA PHE A 220 8.84 -8.45 13.91
C PHE A 220 9.37 -8.12 15.31
N GLU A 221 9.75 -9.14 16.09
CA GLU A 221 10.29 -8.96 17.43
C GLU A 221 11.56 -8.07 17.45
N GLU A 222 12.41 -8.21 16.44
CA GLU A 222 13.62 -7.39 16.28
C GLU A 222 13.33 -5.91 16.00
N ASP A 223 12.14 -5.57 15.47
CA ASP A 223 11.72 -4.18 15.19
C ASP A 223 11.23 -3.42 16.44
N LEU A 224 11.11 -4.10 17.58
CA LEU A 224 10.53 -3.58 18.82
C LEU A 224 11.59 -3.23 19.88
N PHE A 225 11.24 -2.30 20.76
CA PHE A 225 11.97 -2.08 22.01
C PHE A 225 11.23 -2.72 23.18
N PHE A 226 11.94 -3.49 24.01
CA PHE A 226 11.39 -4.13 25.20
C PHE A 226 12.02 -3.61 26.49
N THR A 227 11.24 -3.65 27.57
CA THR A 227 11.70 -3.40 28.95
C THR A 227 11.33 -4.58 29.86
N PRO A 228 12.22 -5.04 30.76
CA PRO A 228 11.89 -6.09 31.73
C PRO A 228 10.74 -5.69 32.66
N HIS A 229 9.83 -6.62 32.96
CA HIS A 229 8.70 -6.38 33.83
C HIS A 229 8.31 -7.65 34.62
N GLY A 230 8.75 -7.73 35.88
CA GLY A 230 8.56 -8.92 36.71
C GLY A 230 9.33 -10.11 36.14
N GLU A 231 8.65 -11.24 35.94
CA GLU A 231 9.18 -12.43 35.28
C GLU A 231 9.10 -12.36 33.74
N GLY A 232 8.47 -11.31 33.19
CA GLY A 232 8.29 -11.10 31.75
C GLY A 232 8.84 -9.76 31.27
N ARG A 233 8.19 -9.20 30.25
CA ARG A 233 8.56 -7.93 29.61
C ARG A 233 7.33 -7.12 29.20
N LEU A 234 7.57 -5.86 28.86
CA LEU A 234 6.63 -5.02 28.11
C LEU A 234 7.33 -4.50 26.86
N GLY A 235 6.64 -4.46 25.73
CA GLY A 235 7.10 -3.80 24.51
C GLY A 235 6.63 -2.35 24.46
N LEU A 236 7.49 -1.43 24.03
CA LEU A 236 7.09 -0.08 23.62
C LEU A 236 6.35 -0.15 22.28
N ILE A 237 5.27 0.62 22.15
CA ILE A 237 4.40 0.52 20.97
C ILE A 237 5.06 1.07 19.69
N PRO A 238 5.07 0.34 18.56
CA PRO A 238 5.58 0.84 17.26
C PRO A 238 4.55 1.67 16.47
N THR A 239 3.32 1.72 16.98
CA THR A 239 2.16 2.45 16.48
C THR A 239 1.04 2.35 17.53
N ALA A 240 0.13 3.34 17.62
CA ALA A 240 -1.07 3.25 18.44
C ALA A 240 -2.07 2.18 17.96
N GLU A 241 -1.93 1.68 16.73
CA GLU A 241 -2.69 0.54 16.19
C GLU A 241 -2.71 -0.64 17.17
N VAL A 242 -1.55 -0.92 17.79
CA VAL A 242 -1.35 -2.03 18.72
C VAL A 242 -2.32 -1.95 19.91
N PRO A 243 -2.27 -0.92 20.79
CA PRO A 243 -3.20 -0.83 21.89
C PRO A 243 -4.64 -0.51 21.47
N LEU A 244 -4.87 0.31 20.43
CA LEU A 244 -6.23 0.70 20.03
C LEU A 244 -7.03 -0.48 19.47
N THR A 245 -6.44 -1.31 18.61
CA THR A 245 -7.12 -2.50 18.06
C THR A 245 -7.39 -3.54 19.15
N ASN A 246 -6.51 -3.62 20.15
CA ASN A 246 -6.66 -4.54 21.28
C ASN A 246 -7.67 -4.08 22.35
N LEU A 247 -8.30 -2.90 22.21
CA LEU A 247 -9.37 -2.46 23.12
C LEU A 247 -10.57 -3.41 23.12
N VAL A 248 -10.79 -4.15 22.03
CA VAL A 248 -11.87 -5.14 21.87
C VAL A 248 -11.38 -6.60 21.97
N ARG A 249 -10.12 -6.84 22.37
CA ARG A 249 -9.59 -8.20 22.48
C ARG A 249 -10.32 -8.97 23.58
N GLU A 250 -10.69 -10.22 23.29
CA GLU A 250 -11.45 -11.12 24.18
C GLU A 250 -12.88 -10.63 24.52
N GLU A 251 -13.41 -9.66 23.77
CA GLU A 251 -14.78 -9.17 23.91
C GLU A 251 -15.71 -9.63 22.77
N ILE A 252 -17.00 -9.77 23.07
CA ILE A 252 -18.05 -9.93 22.05
C ILE A 252 -18.68 -8.54 21.82
N THR A 253 -18.27 -7.88 20.74
CA THR A 253 -18.82 -6.57 20.35
C THR A 253 -20.21 -6.75 19.76
N ALA A 254 -21.19 -6.00 20.27
CA ALA A 254 -22.55 -5.98 19.75
C ALA A 254 -22.60 -5.25 18.39
N HIS A 255 -23.24 -5.86 17.39
CA HIS A 255 -23.18 -5.41 16.00
C HIS A 255 -23.73 -3.98 15.81
N GLU A 256 -24.75 -3.60 16.58
CA GLU A 256 -25.35 -2.26 16.57
C GLU A 256 -24.43 -1.14 17.09
N LYS A 257 -23.26 -1.49 17.64
CA LYS A 257 -22.22 -0.52 18.03
C LYS A 257 -21.15 -0.31 16.95
N LEU A 258 -21.17 -1.10 15.87
CA LEU A 258 -20.18 -1.02 14.80
C LEU A 258 -20.57 0.08 13.79
N PRO A 259 -19.59 0.74 13.13
CA PRO A 259 -18.16 0.62 13.39
C PRO A 259 -17.71 1.42 14.62
N LEU A 260 -16.85 0.83 15.44
CA LEU A 260 -16.12 1.55 16.49
C LEU A 260 -14.91 2.23 15.84
N ARG A 261 -14.64 3.50 16.19
CA ARG A 261 -13.62 4.33 15.54
C ARG A 261 -12.77 5.02 16.60
N TYR A 262 -11.47 4.74 16.64
CA TYR A 262 -10.54 5.28 17.63
C TYR A 262 -9.41 6.09 16.98
N THR A 263 -9.05 7.20 17.60
CA THR A 263 -7.86 7.98 17.23
C THR A 263 -7.01 8.32 18.46
N ALA A 264 -5.69 8.38 18.28
CA ALA A 264 -4.74 8.69 19.34
C ALA A 264 -3.48 9.36 18.79
N LEU A 265 -2.95 10.36 19.50
CA LEU A 265 -1.61 10.92 19.27
C LEU A 265 -0.62 10.25 20.23
N THR A 266 0.29 9.41 19.70
CA THR A 266 1.31 8.74 20.52
C THR A 266 2.72 8.93 19.98
N PRO A 267 3.75 8.94 20.84
CA PRO A 267 5.08 8.56 20.41
C PRO A 267 5.08 7.07 20.01
N CYS A 268 5.73 6.76 18.90
CA CYS A 268 5.88 5.42 18.33
C CYS A 268 7.37 5.05 18.34
N PHE A 269 7.68 3.82 18.71
CA PHE A 269 9.05 3.34 18.94
C PHE A 269 9.41 2.16 18.02
N ARG A 270 10.47 2.30 17.22
CA ARG A 270 10.91 1.26 16.26
C ARG A 270 12.42 1.10 16.28
N SER A 271 12.92 -0.13 16.35
CA SER A 271 14.37 -0.38 16.28
C SER A 271 14.94 -0.09 14.89
N GLU A 272 14.10 -0.07 13.85
CA GLU A 272 14.50 0.12 12.45
C GLU A 272 15.59 -0.87 12.01
N ALA A 273 15.48 -2.12 12.49
CA ALA A 273 16.33 -3.23 12.08
C ALA A 273 16.28 -3.42 10.55
N GLY A 274 17.38 -3.93 9.97
CA GLY A 274 17.52 -4.07 8.51
C GLY A 274 17.63 -2.76 7.71
N SER A 275 17.30 -1.59 8.26
CA SER A 275 17.30 -0.30 7.55
C SER A 275 18.68 0.39 7.52
N ALA A 276 19.75 -0.39 7.34
CA ALA A 276 21.12 0.12 7.24
C ALA A 276 21.31 0.94 5.95
N GLY A 277 21.95 2.11 6.06
CA GLY A 277 22.24 2.99 4.90
C GLY A 277 21.07 3.76 4.30
N ARG A 278 19.81 3.36 4.54
CA ARG A 278 18.60 4.08 4.09
C ARG A 278 18.20 5.18 5.07
N ASP A 279 17.76 6.34 4.56
CA ASP A 279 17.21 7.48 5.31
C ASP A 279 18.05 7.85 6.55
N THR A 280 19.36 8.02 6.37
CA THR A 280 20.33 8.14 7.49
C THR A 280 20.42 9.54 8.10
N ARG A 281 19.92 10.57 7.41
CA ARG A 281 19.91 11.97 7.88
C ARG A 281 18.49 12.53 7.85
N GLY A 282 18.13 13.33 8.85
CA GLY A 282 16.80 13.90 8.97
C GLY A 282 15.87 13.12 9.88
N MET A 283 14.55 13.34 9.70
CA MET A 283 13.48 12.80 10.56
C MET A 283 12.55 11.83 9.82
N LEU A 284 12.88 11.43 8.59
CA LEU A 284 12.06 10.48 7.81
C LEU A 284 12.05 9.07 8.41
N ARG A 285 13.14 8.68 9.10
CA ARG A 285 13.30 7.39 9.77
C ARG A 285 13.98 7.58 11.12
N GLN A 286 13.23 7.41 12.20
CA GLN A 286 13.66 7.67 13.58
C GLN A 286 13.28 6.50 14.50
N HIS A 287 14.04 6.28 15.57
CA HIS A 287 13.67 5.32 16.62
C HIS A 287 12.45 5.78 17.44
N GLN A 288 12.20 7.08 17.49
CA GLN A 288 11.03 7.69 18.11
C GLN A 288 10.46 8.76 17.18
N PHE A 289 9.15 8.69 16.90
CA PHE A 289 8.40 9.69 16.15
C PHE A 289 6.97 9.80 16.68
N TYR A 290 6.29 10.93 16.48
CA TYR A 290 4.87 11.06 16.82
C TYR A 290 3.98 10.69 15.64
N LYS A 291 2.85 10.06 15.92
CA LYS A 291 1.80 9.76 14.93
C LYS A 291 0.42 9.97 15.53
N VAL A 292 -0.49 10.54 14.74
CA VAL A 292 -1.94 10.44 14.98
C VAL A 292 -2.45 9.24 14.21
N GLU A 293 -3.03 8.28 14.91
CA GLU A 293 -3.53 7.04 14.32
C GLU A 293 -5.03 7.06 14.11
N LEU A 294 -5.50 6.31 13.11
CA LEU A 294 -6.89 5.99 12.87
C LEU A 294 -7.05 4.47 12.93
N VAL A 295 -7.97 3.98 13.78
CA VAL A 295 -8.35 2.56 13.86
C VAL A 295 -9.86 2.45 13.77
N SER A 296 -10.35 1.52 12.94
CA SER A 296 -11.77 1.20 12.85
C SER A 296 -11.99 -0.30 13.08
N ILE A 297 -12.90 -0.66 13.99
CA ILE A 297 -13.40 -2.02 14.16
C ILE A 297 -14.76 -2.09 13.46
N THR A 298 -14.90 -3.01 12.49
CA THR A 298 -16.06 -3.08 11.58
C THR A 298 -16.65 -4.48 11.56
N ASP A 299 -17.86 -4.62 11.03
CA ASP A 299 -18.33 -5.89 10.50
C ASP A 299 -17.67 -6.19 9.13
N GLN A 300 -17.89 -7.40 8.62
CA GLN A 300 -17.31 -7.84 7.35
C GLN A 300 -17.87 -7.08 6.13
N GLU A 301 -19.15 -6.75 6.12
CA GLU A 301 -19.87 -6.17 4.98
C GLU A 301 -19.47 -4.70 4.75
N SER A 302 -19.30 -3.95 5.84
CA SER A 302 -18.93 -2.52 5.82
C SER A 302 -17.41 -2.26 5.67
N SER A 303 -16.57 -3.28 5.90
CA SER A 303 -15.10 -3.15 6.01
C SER A 303 -14.43 -2.38 4.86
N LEU A 304 -14.77 -2.68 3.60
CA LEU A 304 -14.19 -2.03 2.42
C LEU A 304 -14.58 -0.54 2.32
N ALA A 305 -15.85 -0.22 2.63
CA ALA A 305 -16.34 1.15 2.61
C ALA A 305 -15.73 1.99 3.74
N GLU A 306 -15.51 1.39 4.92
CA GLU A 306 -14.82 2.04 6.03
C GLU A 306 -13.33 2.24 5.76
N HIS A 307 -12.65 1.32 5.05
CA HIS A 307 -11.27 1.47 4.62
C HIS A 307 -11.08 2.65 3.64
N GLU A 308 -11.97 2.78 2.66
CA GLU A 308 -12.00 3.93 1.75
C GLU A 308 -12.29 5.24 2.52
N ARG A 309 -13.26 5.24 3.43
CA ARG A 309 -13.55 6.41 4.29
C ARG A 309 -12.34 6.80 5.14
N MET A 310 -11.64 5.85 5.74
CA MET A 310 -10.43 6.08 6.54
C MET A 310 -9.29 6.64 5.69
N THR A 311 -9.15 6.19 4.44
CA THR A 311 -8.19 6.75 3.47
C THR A 311 -8.51 8.22 3.20
N GLN A 312 -9.77 8.55 2.91
CA GLN A 312 -10.21 9.93 2.70
C GLN A 312 -10.01 10.82 3.95
N CYS A 313 -10.17 10.26 5.16
CA CYS A 313 -9.88 10.96 6.42
C CYS A 313 -8.41 11.39 6.52
N ALA A 314 -7.47 10.53 6.08
CA ALA A 314 -6.05 10.84 6.04
C ALA A 314 -5.69 11.83 4.91
N GLU A 315 -6.33 11.72 3.74
CA GLU A 315 -6.18 12.68 2.65
C GLU A 315 -6.58 14.12 3.05
N GLU A 316 -7.63 14.26 3.85
CA GLU A 316 -8.16 15.57 4.28
C GLU A 316 -7.16 16.37 5.11
N VAL A 317 -6.32 15.70 5.90
CA VAL A 317 -5.18 16.32 6.60
C VAL A 317 -4.25 17.02 5.60
N LEU A 318 -3.90 16.34 4.51
CA LEU A 318 -2.99 16.86 3.49
C LEU A 318 -3.65 17.96 2.65
N LYS A 319 -4.94 17.81 2.32
CA LYS A 319 -5.77 18.83 1.63
C LYS A 319 -5.78 20.14 2.41
N ARG A 320 -6.06 20.11 3.71
CA ARG A 320 -6.09 21.30 4.60
C ARG A 320 -4.72 21.94 4.83
N LEU A 321 -3.66 21.13 4.86
CA LEU A 321 -2.28 21.63 4.94
C LEU A 321 -1.76 22.16 3.60
N GLY A 322 -2.50 22.03 2.51
CA GLY A 322 -2.08 22.43 1.16
C GLY A 322 -0.90 21.63 0.63
N LEU A 323 -0.72 20.39 1.11
CA LEU A 323 0.39 19.51 0.75
C LEU A 323 0.00 18.59 -0.41
N PRO A 324 0.63 18.71 -1.60
CA PRO A 324 0.33 17.83 -2.72
C PRO A 324 0.78 16.39 -2.46
N PHE A 325 -0.06 15.42 -2.83
CA PHE A 325 0.23 14.00 -2.70
C PHE A 325 -0.20 13.22 -3.95
N ARG A 326 0.49 12.08 -4.21
CA ARG A 326 0.36 11.38 -5.49
C ARG A 326 -0.39 10.07 -5.45
N THR A 327 -1.54 10.09 -6.12
CA THR A 327 -2.15 8.96 -6.83
C THR A 327 -1.46 8.75 -8.23
N GLY A 328 -2.10 8.23 -9.31
CA GLY A 328 -1.44 8.08 -10.65
C GLY A 328 -2.31 7.90 -11.93
N GLY A 329 -1.72 7.36 -13.03
CA GLY A 329 -2.37 7.22 -14.35
C GLY A 329 -1.47 6.87 -15.57
N SER A 330 -2.05 6.84 -16.77
CA SER A 330 -1.42 6.59 -18.11
C SER A 330 -0.78 5.20 -18.36
N LEU A 331 -1.06 4.21 -17.51
CA LEU A 331 -0.43 2.88 -17.56
C LEU A 331 -0.85 2.07 -18.80
N CYS A 332 0.12 1.33 -19.35
CA CYS A 332 -0.01 0.48 -20.53
C CYS A 332 0.84 -0.79 -20.34
N ALA A 333 0.23 -1.97 -20.57
CA ALA A 333 0.86 -3.27 -20.51
C ALA A 333 1.36 -3.79 -21.87
N SER A 334 0.95 -3.15 -22.99
CA SER A 334 1.44 -3.48 -24.33
C SER A 334 2.97 -3.33 -24.44
N LYS A 335 3.59 -4.18 -25.26
CA LYS A 335 5.05 -4.26 -25.48
C LYS A 335 5.51 -3.42 -26.68
N VAL A 336 4.57 -2.89 -27.44
CA VAL A 336 4.78 -2.16 -28.69
C VAL A 336 3.84 -0.95 -28.72
N PRO A 337 4.16 0.13 -29.47
CA PRO A 337 3.29 1.30 -29.60
C PRO A 337 2.11 1.00 -30.53
N ASP A 338 1.17 0.15 -30.11
CA ASP A 338 0.06 -0.34 -30.94
C ASP A 338 -1.32 0.15 -30.46
N ALA A 339 -2.39 -0.45 -31.00
CA ALA A 339 -3.76 -0.13 -30.62
C ALA A 339 -4.07 -0.47 -29.16
N GLN A 340 -3.49 -1.54 -28.60
CA GLN A 340 -3.59 -1.84 -27.17
C GLN A 340 -2.94 -0.72 -26.36
N ALA A 341 -1.72 -0.32 -26.73
CA ALA A 341 -0.98 0.73 -26.03
C ALA A 341 -1.73 2.08 -26.01
N ALA A 342 -2.35 2.44 -27.14
CA ALA A 342 -3.16 3.65 -27.25
C ALA A 342 -4.45 3.57 -26.41
N TYR A 343 -5.13 2.41 -26.39
CA TYR A 343 -6.39 2.21 -25.67
C TYR A 343 -6.21 2.16 -24.14
N GLU A 344 -5.17 1.48 -23.66
CA GLU A 344 -4.87 1.37 -22.23
C GLU A 344 -4.44 2.72 -21.63
N SER A 345 -3.51 3.43 -22.28
CA SER A 345 -3.13 4.78 -21.85
C SER A 345 -4.30 5.75 -21.93
N ALA A 346 -5.13 5.73 -22.99
CA ALA A 346 -6.29 6.61 -23.09
C ALA A 346 -7.36 6.35 -22.01
N ASN A 347 -7.68 5.09 -21.70
CA ASN A 347 -8.68 4.78 -20.66
C ASN A 347 -8.20 5.10 -19.25
N THR A 348 -6.93 4.84 -18.96
CA THR A 348 -6.34 5.22 -17.68
C THR A 348 -6.27 6.75 -17.56
N LEU A 349 -5.83 7.47 -18.61
CA LEU A 349 -5.84 8.94 -18.64
C LEU A 349 -7.24 9.53 -18.47
N ASN A 350 -8.26 9.06 -19.21
CA ASN A 350 -9.64 9.53 -19.08
C ASN A 350 -10.16 9.38 -17.65
N SER A 351 -9.89 8.23 -17.01
CA SER A 351 -10.25 7.98 -15.62
C SER A 351 -9.50 8.93 -14.67
N THR A 352 -8.22 9.17 -14.93
CA THR A 352 -7.39 10.13 -14.19
C THR A 352 -7.96 11.56 -14.27
N ILE A 353 -8.37 12.04 -15.46
CA ILE A 353 -9.00 13.36 -15.63
C ILE A 353 -10.32 13.45 -14.84
N LEU A 354 -11.21 12.48 -15.04
CA LEU A 354 -12.55 12.48 -14.43
C LEU A 354 -12.52 12.40 -12.91
N ALA A 355 -11.46 11.83 -12.33
CA ALA A 355 -11.18 11.85 -10.89
C ALA A 355 -10.69 13.21 -10.35
N GLY A 356 -10.56 14.24 -11.19
CA GLY A 356 -10.14 15.59 -10.78
C GLY A 356 -8.62 15.77 -10.65
N THR A 357 -7.83 14.85 -11.19
CA THR A 357 -6.36 14.85 -11.08
C THR A 357 -5.71 16.11 -11.66
N ASN A 358 -4.88 16.80 -10.87
CA ASN A 358 -4.24 18.05 -11.30
C ASN A 358 -2.81 17.91 -11.85
N PHE A 359 -2.16 16.75 -11.70
CA PHE A 359 -0.76 16.54 -12.12
C PHE A 359 -0.44 15.05 -12.26
N VAL A 360 0.02 14.58 -13.42
CA VAL A 360 0.40 13.17 -13.64
C VAL A 360 1.89 13.09 -13.99
N LEU A 361 2.63 12.21 -13.33
CA LEU A 361 4.04 11.94 -13.62
C LEU A 361 4.17 10.66 -14.46
N HIS A 362 5.20 10.58 -15.32
CA HIS A 362 5.47 9.41 -16.18
C HIS A 362 4.31 9.07 -17.15
N SER A 363 3.65 10.10 -17.69
CA SER A 363 2.46 9.90 -18.53
C SER A 363 2.74 9.60 -20.00
N ALA A 364 4.00 9.66 -20.45
CA ALA A 364 4.38 9.52 -21.85
C ALA A 364 5.58 8.62 -22.07
N GLY A 365 5.51 7.79 -23.12
CA GLY A 365 6.61 6.97 -23.63
C GLY A 365 6.63 5.53 -23.15
N TRP A 366 5.83 5.18 -22.14
CA TRP A 366 5.96 3.91 -21.43
C TRP A 366 5.17 2.77 -22.08
N LEU A 367 5.84 1.63 -22.13
CA LEU A 367 5.36 0.32 -22.54
C LEU A 367 5.71 -0.70 -21.44
N GLU A 368 5.08 -1.86 -21.49
CA GLU A 368 5.37 -2.99 -20.59
C GLU A 368 5.37 -2.58 -19.10
N GLY A 369 4.32 -1.86 -18.67
CA GLY A 369 4.19 -1.42 -17.27
C GLY A 369 5.24 -0.39 -16.82
N GLY A 370 6.01 0.19 -17.74
CA GLY A 370 7.13 1.09 -17.44
C GLY A 370 8.52 0.47 -17.63
N LEU A 371 8.61 -0.82 -17.98
CA LEU A 371 9.88 -1.50 -18.22
C LEU A 371 10.52 -1.14 -19.58
N ALA A 372 9.72 -0.69 -20.54
CA ALA A 372 10.17 -0.30 -21.87
C ALA A 372 9.70 1.12 -22.23
N SER A 373 10.44 1.79 -23.12
CA SER A 373 9.99 3.04 -23.72
C SER A 373 10.48 3.21 -25.15
N CYS A 374 9.74 3.95 -25.96
CA CYS A 374 10.13 4.31 -27.33
C CYS A 374 9.60 5.69 -27.75
N TYR A 375 10.23 6.27 -28.77
CA TYR A 375 9.87 7.60 -29.28
C TYR A 375 8.46 7.64 -29.89
N GLU A 376 8.03 6.55 -30.53
CA GLU A 376 6.70 6.41 -31.10
C GLU A 376 5.62 6.52 -30.01
N LYS A 377 5.75 5.73 -28.93
CA LYS A 377 4.85 5.78 -27.79
C LYS A 377 4.90 7.17 -27.13
N PHE A 378 6.08 7.76 -27.01
CA PHE A 378 6.26 9.08 -26.40
C PHE A 378 5.49 10.17 -27.17
N MET A 379 5.59 10.19 -28.50
CA MET A 379 4.84 11.13 -29.33
C MET A 379 3.32 10.82 -29.31
N MET A 380 2.92 9.54 -29.37
CA MET A 380 1.51 9.14 -29.26
C MET A 380 0.89 9.59 -27.94
N ASP A 381 1.61 9.45 -26.83
CA ASP A 381 1.15 9.87 -25.52
C ASP A 381 1.11 11.40 -25.37
N ILE A 382 2.08 12.13 -25.92
CA ILE A 382 2.02 13.60 -25.97
C ILE A 382 0.77 14.09 -26.70
N ASP A 383 0.39 13.42 -27.80
CA ASP A 383 -0.80 13.75 -28.58
C ASP A 383 -2.09 13.45 -27.79
N GLN A 384 -2.14 12.32 -27.07
CA GLN A 384 -3.24 12.00 -26.14
C GLN A 384 -3.33 12.96 -24.94
N LEU A 385 -2.18 13.37 -24.40
CA LEU A 385 -2.08 14.35 -23.31
C LEU A 385 -2.51 15.75 -23.77
N GLY A 386 -2.23 16.12 -25.03
CA GLY A 386 -2.72 17.35 -25.64
C GLY A 386 -4.25 17.37 -25.81
N MET A 387 -4.84 16.28 -26.28
CA MET A 387 -6.30 16.11 -26.33
C MET A 387 -6.93 16.18 -24.92
N THR A 388 -6.33 15.46 -23.97
CA THR A 388 -6.68 15.43 -22.54
C THR A 388 -6.65 16.83 -21.92
N GLN A 389 -5.59 17.60 -22.18
CA GLN A 389 -5.44 18.97 -21.70
C GLN A 389 -6.53 19.87 -22.28
N LYS A 390 -6.80 19.79 -23.59
CA LYS A 390 -7.84 20.60 -24.23
C LYS A 390 -9.25 20.26 -23.71
N PHE A 391 -9.53 18.99 -23.44
CA PHE A 391 -10.78 18.57 -22.81
C PHE A 391 -10.91 19.13 -21.38
N SER A 392 -9.81 19.14 -20.63
CA SER A 392 -9.76 19.64 -19.23
C SER A 392 -9.92 21.15 -19.09
N GLU A 393 -9.77 21.94 -20.18
CA GLU A 393 -10.10 23.37 -20.20
C GLU A 393 -11.61 23.63 -20.10
N GLY A 394 -12.46 22.62 -20.36
CA GLY A 394 -13.91 22.73 -20.34
C GLY A 394 -14.49 23.42 -21.58
N VAL A 395 -15.75 23.85 -21.47
CA VAL A 395 -16.48 24.55 -22.54
C VAL A 395 -16.34 26.06 -22.34
N ASP A 396 -16.00 26.81 -23.41
CA ASP A 396 -16.01 28.26 -23.37
C ASP A 396 -17.45 28.79 -23.23
N LEU A 397 -17.77 29.39 -22.09
CA LEU A 397 -19.07 29.98 -21.78
C LEU A 397 -19.11 31.50 -22.05
N SER A 398 -18.07 32.08 -22.66
CA SER A 398 -18.06 33.48 -23.08
C SER A 398 -19.12 33.78 -24.14
N GLU A 399 -19.40 35.06 -24.40
CA GLU A 399 -20.33 35.48 -25.45
C GLU A 399 -19.90 34.96 -26.84
N ASN A 400 -18.58 34.91 -27.11
CA ASN A 400 -18.04 34.28 -28.32
C ASN A 400 -18.22 32.76 -28.30
N GLY A 401 -17.94 32.08 -27.19
CA GLY A 401 -18.12 30.63 -27.04
C GLY A 401 -19.56 30.16 -27.22
N GLN A 402 -20.53 30.97 -26.78
CA GLN A 402 -21.96 30.69 -26.96
C GLN A 402 -22.44 30.81 -28.43
N ALA A 403 -21.69 31.51 -29.30
CA ALA A 403 -21.94 31.61 -30.74
C ALA A 403 -23.37 32.06 -31.15
N MET A 404 -24.09 32.79 -30.29
CA MET A 404 -25.51 33.11 -30.51
C MET A 404 -25.76 33.93 -31.77
N ASP A 405 -24.81 34.76 -32.20
CA ASP A 405 -24.90 35.51 -33.45
C ASP A 405 -24.71 34.64 -34.70
N ALA A 406 -23.91 33.57 -34.61
CA ALA A 406 -23.81 32.59 -35.70
C ALA A 406 -25.16 31.90 -35.94
N ILE A 407 -25.88 31.54 -34.87
CA ILE A 407 -27.21 30.94 -34.93
C ILE A 407 -28.22 31.91 -35.58
N ARG A 408 -28.17 33.20 -35.22
CA ARG A 408 -29.02 34.26 -35.80
C ARG A 408 -28.70 34.52 -37.27
N GLN A 409 -27.42 34.50 -37.66
CA GLN A 409 -26.93 34.74 -39.02
C GLN A 409 -27.29 33.61 -39.98
N VAL A 410 -27.11 32.35 -39.56
CA VAL A 410 -27.22 31.16 -40.41
C VAL A 410 -28.67 30.70 -40.55
N GLY A 411 -29.43 30.71 -39.46
CA GLY A 411 -30.84 30.29 -39.44
C GLY A 411 -31.06 28.78 -39.66
N PRO A 412 -32.32 28.32 -39.60
CA PRO A 412 -32.66 26.91 -39.76
C PRO A 412 -32.50 26.43 -41.21
N GLY A 413 -31.90 25.25 -41.40
CA GLY A 413 -31.73 24.61 -42.71
C GLY A 413 -30.45 24.98 -43.48
N SER A 414 -29.64 25.91 -42.96
CA SER A 414 -28.36 26.34 -43.54
C SER A 414 -27.16 25.66 -42.84
N HIS A 415 -25.95 25.81 -43.42
CA HIS A 415 -24.70 25.31 -42.82
C HIS A 415 -23.85 26.42 -42.18
N TYR A 416 -23.11 26.09 -41.11
CA TYR A 416 -22.32 27.07 -40.37
C TYR A 416 -20.92 27.34 -40.95
N LEU A 417 -20.41 26.48 -41.84
CA LEU A 417 -19.03 26.52 -42.35
C LEU A 417 -18.56 27.89 -42.92
N GLY A 418 -19.49 28.67 -43.48
CA GLY A 418 -19.17 29.96 -44.11
C GLY A 418 -19.41 31.19 -43.22
N CYS A 419 -19.97 31.05 -42.01
CA CYS A 419 -20.30 32.21 -41.18
C CYS A 419 -19.07 32.83 -40.52
N ASP A 420 -19.13 34.13 -40.23
CA ASP A 420 -17.97 34.91 -39.76
C ASP A 420 -17.38 34.35 -38.45
N HIS A 421 -18.26 33.90 -37.55
CA HIS A 421 -17.86 33.24 -36.30
C HIS A 421 -17.10 31.93 -36.53
N THR A 422 -17.55 31.09 -37.47
CA THR A 422 -16.85 29.83 -37.79
C THR A 422 -15.50 30.12 -38.43
N GLN A 423 -15.43 31.07 -39.36
CA GLN A 423 -14.16 31.48 -39.99
C GLN A 423 -13.16 32.01 -38.95
N ALA A 424 -13.61 32.78 -37.96
CA ALA A 424 -12.77 33.33 -36.90
C ALA A 424 -12.27 32.28 -35.89
N ASN A 425 -13.06 31.24 -35.58
CA ASN A 425 -12.78 30.32 -34.47
C ASN A 425 -12.32 28.91 -34.89
N PHE A 426 -12.61 28.42 -36.11
CA PHE A 426 -12.41 27.01 -36.49
C PHE A 426 -10.96 26.50 -36.45
N GLN A 427 -9.97 27.40 -36.54
CA GLN A 427 -8.55 27.02 -36.48
C GLN A 427 -8.11 26.57 -35.08
N THR A 428 -8.76 27.09 -34.02
CA THR A 428 -8.40 26.88 -32.60
C THR A 428 -9.49 26.21 -31.77
N ALA A 429 -10.68 25.99 -32.34
CA ALA A 429 -11.85 25.46 -31.65
C ALA A 429 -11.68 24.04 -31.06
N PHE A 430 -10.78 23.22 -31.62
CA PHE A 430 -10.52 21.85 -31.16
C PHE A 430 -9.03 21.51 -31.26
N TYR A 431 -8.57 20.58 -30.41
CA TYR A 431 -7.22 20.06 -30.51
C TYR A 431 -7.06 19.30 -31.84
N ARG A 432 -6.03 19.67 -32.61
CA ARG A 432 -5.67 18.98 -33.85
C ARG A 432 -4.50 18.05 -33.55
N SER A 433 -4.79 16.76 -33.53
CA SER A 433 -3.78 15.73 -33.33
C SER A 433 -2.72 15.78 -34.42
N ASN A 434 -1.47 15.55 -34.05
CA ASN A 434 -0.35 15.48 -35.00
C ASN A 434 -0.08 14.06 -35.53
N ILE A 435 -0.84 13.05 -35.07
CA ILE A 435 -0.57 11.62 -35.33
C ILE A 435 -1.79 10.86 -35.88
N ALA A 436 -3.01 11.22 -35.50
CA ALA A 436 -4.22 10.72 -36.15
C ALA A 436 -4.36 11.30 -37.57
N ASP A 437 -4.91 10.49 -38.46
CA ASP A 437 -5.08 10.80 -39.88
C ASP A 437 -6.57 10.96 -40.17
N ASN A 438 -6.92 12.05 -40.83
CA ASN A 438 -8.31 12.39 -41.20
C ASN A 438 -8.43 12.63 -42.72
N ASN A 439 -7.41 12.25 -43.50
CA ASN A 439 -7.43 12.33 -44.95
C ASN A 439 -8.41 11.30 -45.54
N SER A 440 -8.74 11.43 -46.82
CA SER A 440 -9.47 10.36 -47.53
C SER A 440 -8.63 9.10 -47.64
N TYR A 441 -9.28 7.94 -47.79
CA TYR A 441 -8.58 6.67 -47.98
C TYR A 441 -7.63 6.70 -49.19
N GLU A 442 -8.06 7.33 -50.29
CA GLU A 442 -7.27 7.50 -51.50
C GLU A 442 -6.02 8.37 -51.27
N GLN A 443 -6.11 9.38 -50.42
CA GLN A 443 -4.98 10.24 -50.06
C GLN A 443 -4.02 9.52 -49.09
N TRP A 444 -4.54 8.85 -48.06
CA TRP A 444 -3.73 8.02 -47.14
C TRP A 444 -2.95 6.92 -47.90
N LEU A 445 -3.61 6.29 -48.87
CA LEU A 445 -2.99 5.32 -49.79
C LEU A 445 -1.88 5.97 -50.64
N ALA A 446 -2.14 7.15 -51.24
CA ALA A 446 -1.15 7.88 -52.03
C ALA A 446 0.04 8.41 -51.19
N GLU A 447 -0.17 8.68 -49.90
CA GLU A 447 0.84 9.12 -48.93
C GLU A 447 1.63 7.94 -48.29
N GLY A 448 1.34 6.70 -48.71
CA GLY A 448 2.14 5.51 -48.37
C GLY A 448 1.60 4.68 -47.20
N GLU A 449 0.29 4.64 -46.99
CA GLU A 449 -0.41 3.74 -46.05
C GLU A 449 0.07 3.86 -44.58
N LYS A 450 0.56 5.03 -44.18
CA LYS A 450 1.27 5.19 -42.90
C LYS A 450 0.36 4.86 -41.71
N THR A 451 0.90 4.08 -40.78
CA THR A 451 0.29 3.82 -39.47
C THR A 451 0.59 4.94 -38.48
N ALA A 452 -0.20 5.03 -37.39
CA ALA A 452 0.04 6.02 -36.33
C ALA A 452 1.46 5.95 -35.75
N PRO A 453 2.06 4.78 -35.46
CA PRO A 453 3.44 4.71 -34.95
C PRO A 453 4.50 5.16 -35.95
N GLN A 454 4.27 4.94 -37.26
CA GLN A 454 5.16 5.45 -38.31
C GLN A 454 5.12 6.98 -38.39
N ARG A 455 3.92 7.60 -38.35
CA ARG A 455 3.79 9.06 -38.27
C ARG A 455 4.40 9.62 -36.97
N ALA A 456 4.23 8.93 -35.86
CA ALA A 456 4.85 9.27 -34.57
C ALA A 456 6.40 9.22 -34.63
N ASN A 457 6.97 8.19 -35.28
CA ASN A 457 8.43 8.09 -35.50
C ASN A 457 8.96 9.23 -36.39
N GLU A 458 8.28 9.53 -37.50
CA GLU A 458 8.65 10.64 -38.40
C GLU A 458 8.61 12.00 -37.68
N LEU A 459 7.61 12.22 -36.83
CA LEU A 459 7.49 13.44 -36.03
C LEU A 459 8.61 13.54 -34.98
N ALA A 460 8.90 12.45 -34.26
CA ALA A 460 10.00 12.39 -33.29
C ALA A 460 11.36 12.68 -33.94
N ARG A 461 11.65 12.05 -35.09
CA ARG A 461 12.89 12.30 -35.85
C ARG A 461 13.00 13.75 -36.27
N ARG A 462 11.94 14.32 -36.84
CA ARG A 462 11.91 15.73 -37.26
C ARG A 462 12.20 16.66 -36.09
N TRP A 463 11.59 16.43 -34.92
CA TRP A 463 11.85 17.23 -33.71
C TRP A 463 13.29 17.11 -33.22
N LEU A 464 13.90 15.92 -33.26
CA LEU A 464 15.30 15.71 -32.90
C LEU A 464 16.27 16.37 -33.91
N GLU A 465 15.96 16.29 -35.20
CA GLU A 465 16.75 16.88 -36.30
C GLU A 465 16.67 18.41 -36.32
N SER A 466 15.54 18.99 -35.88
CA SER A 466 15.32 20.44 -35.80
C SER A 466 15.50 21.02 -34.38
N TYR A 467 16.03 20.25 -33.43
CA TYR A 467 16.22 20.74 -32.06
C TYR A 467 17.42 21.68 -31.95
N GLU A 468 17.15 22.95 -31.66
CA GLU A 468 18.16 23.92 -31.25
C GLU A 468 18.20 24.00 -29.72
N ALA A 469 19.37 23.75 -29.13
CA ALA A 469 19.56 23.85 -27.69
C ALA A 469 19.40 25.31 -27.23
N PRO A 470 18.64 25.59 -26.15
CA PRO A 470 18.49 26.94 -25.64
C PRO A 470 19.85 27.47 -25.14
N HIS A 471 20.11 28.76 -25.37
CA HIS A 471 21.36 29.40 -24.94
C HIS A 471 21.57 29.25 -23.43
N LEU A 472 22.64 28.54 -23.05
CA LEU A 472 23.14 28.45 -21.69
C LEU A 472 24.45 29.23 -21.59
N ASP A 473 24.60 30.05 -20.54
CA ASP A 473 25.86 30.77 -20.30
C ASP A 473 27.01 29.77 -20.09
N PRO A 474 28.14 29.90 -20.81
CA PRO A 474 29.25 28.94 -20.70
C PRO A 474 29.81 28.79 -19.27
N SER A 475 29.76 29.84 -18.44
CA SER A 475 30.21 29.74 -17.04
C SER A 475 29.25 28.92 -16.17
N ILE A 476 27.95 28.93 -16.49
CA ILE A 476 26.94 28.09 -15.83
C ILE A 476 27.09 26.64 -16.29
N ASP A 477 27.30 26.40 -17.59
CA ASP A 477 27.53 25.06 -18.13
C ASP A 477 28.79 24.40 -17.54
N GLU A 478 29.92 25.12 -17.45
CA GLU A 478 31.14 24.63 -16.80
C GLU A 478 30.95 24.41 -15.29
N ALA A 479 30.21 25.27 -14.59
CA ALA A 479 29.88 25.05 -13.18
C ALA A 479 28.98 23.81 -12.96
N LEU A 480 28.03 23.54 -13.88
CA LEU A 480 27.21 22.34 -13.85
C LEU A 480 28.03 21.08 -14.14
N LYS A 481 28.94 21.12 -15.12
CA LYS A 481 29.86 20.01 -15.43
C LYS A 481 30.78 19.69 -14.26
N ASP A 482 31.39 20.69 -13.62
CA ASP A 482 32.23 20.52 -12.43
C ASP A 482 31.43 19.95 -11.25
N PHE A 483 30.21 20.42 -11.01
CA PHE A 483 29.32 19.86 -10.00
C PHE A 483 28.97 18.39 -10.28
N ILE A 484 28.61 18.04 -11.53
CA ILE A 484 28.31 16.66 -11.93
C ILE A 484 29.54 15.77 -11.74
N ALA A 485 30.72 16.22 -12.16
CA ALA A 485 31.98 15.47 -12.00
C ALA A 485 32.31 15.22 -10.52
N LYS A 486 32.21 16.25 -9.67
CA LYS A 486 32.39 16.14 -8.22
C LYS A 486 31.38 15.20 -7.57
N LYS A 487 30.10 15.27 -7.98
CA LYS A 487 29.06 14.39 -7.45
C LYS A 487 29.27 12.93 -7.83
N LYS A 488 29.57 12.63 -9.10
CA LYS A 488 29.94 11.28 -9.54
C LYS A 488 31.18 10.77 -8.81
N GLY A 489 32.22 11.60 -8.67
CA GLY A 489 33.42 11.22 -7.89
C GLY A 489 33.15 10.97 -6.39
N SER A 490 32.12 11.59 -5.82
CA SER A 490 31.72 11.39 -4.41
C SER A 490 30.81 10.17 -4.16
N MET A 491 30.32 9.53 -5.22
CA MET A 491 29.37 8.42 -5.18
C MET A 491 29.84 7.33 -6.16
N PRO A 492 30.70 6.39 -5.73
CA PRO A 492 31.12 5.29 -6.59
C PRO A 492 29.89 4.47 -7.02
N ASP A 493 29.88 4.02 -8.28
CA ASP A 493 28.75 3.27 -8.85
C ASP A 493 28.47 2.00 -8.03
N ALA A 494 27.21 1.76 -7.71
CA ALA A 494 26.78 0.65 -6.83
C ALA A 494 26.92 -0.75 -7.48
N PHE A 495 27.42 -0.82 -8.72
CA PHE A 495 27.56 -2.05 -9.51
C PHE A 495 28.95 -2.09 -10.17
N THR A 496 29.96 -2.44 -9.38
CA THR A 496 31.31 -2.85 -9.83
C THR A 496 31.62 -4.25 -9.35
#